data_AF-A0A0Q1B6I3-F1
#
_entry.id   AF-A0A0Q1B6I3-F1
#
_cell.length_a   1.000
_cell.length_b   1.000
_cell.length_c   1.000
_cell.angle_alpha   90.00
_cell.angle_beta   90.00
_cell.angle_gamma   90.00
#
_symmetry.space_group_name_H-M   'P 1'
#
loop_
_entity.id
_entity.type
_entity.pdbx_description
1 polymer ?
#
loop_
_entity_poly.entity_id
_entity_poly.type
_entity_poly.pdbx_seq_one_letter_code
_entity_poly.pdbx_strand_id
1 'polypeptide(L)'
;MFNCINPKNSLLRKIPYPYLGALSISNDIELMRMDFFEELMKFLNTNRKTLLGDGLNLEVTSSLFFFSVNPYNFSYFSSGYPKFTKSQYASRLNEYLKSKLIDTNHSYGDFDGKGGFIREYAVQCYNILNEIGVELKIFTNHGGEENNQNIGKDALYHLGDVKESKAYHADLMKKHGVQYVWTDSCILSEKKERFNYFFIPLKNSKRKNILEDIELQDGSKFKSFIRFRSTGLNAPNLSSLDYQLKRINWEKFYTENDVIIIYQHMGVLNKLGGECYPSTIDDVKRRPEIYLRPFYFLAKENKMGKLWISSLYKLLNYIDMINNVEINYNIKENIYRIEYMNDVEKPEIFFQGLTVYVNPQKPLKIYYKNKELFFSINGPDETGKYSVSIPLKTFGDIW
;
A
#
# COMPACT_ATOMS: atom_id res chain seq x y z
N MET A 1 8.27 1.42 17.28
CA MET A 1 8.71 2.70 16.69
C MET A 1 8.40 2.63 15.22
N PHE A 2 7.77 3.67 14.67
CA PHE A 2 7.48 3.77 13.23
C PHE A 2 8.70 4.36 12.52
N ASN A 3 8.58 4.50 11.20
CA ASN A 3 9.72 4.81 10.35
C ASN A 3 9.81 6.27 9.98
N CYS A 4 10.99 6.83 10.21
CA CYS A 4 11.35 8.14 9.71
C CYS A 4 11.86 8.01 8.28
N ILE A 5 11.19 8.69 7.35
CA ILE A 5 11.81 9.08 6.09
C ILE A 5 12.96 10.04 6.43
N ASN A 6 14.14 9.79 5.86
CA ASN A 6 15.31 10.64 6.02
C ASN A 6 15.83 11.03 4.64
N PRO A 7 15.26 12.09 4.02
CA PRO A 7 15.73 12.57 2.74
C PRO A 7 17.21 12.94 2.85
N LYS A 8 18.00 12.67 1.80
CA LYS A 8 19.43 12.98 1.78
C LYS A 8 19.71 14.49 1.83
N ASN A 9 18.75 15.30 1.37
CA ASN A 9 18.90 16.73 1.20
C ASN A 9 18.05 17.51 2.21
N SER A 10 18.64 18.44 2.94
CA SER A 10 17.97 19.27 3.96
C SER A 10 16.97 20.28 3.39
N LEU A 11 16.99 20.53 2.07
CA LEU A 11 15.99 21.33 1.36
C LEU A 11 14.68 20.57 1.15
N LEU A 12 14.63 19.27 1.43
CA LEU A 12 13.43 18.46 1.24
C LEU A 12 12.63 18.36 2.54
N ARG A 13 11.31 18.55 2.44
CA ARG A 13 10.38 18.13 3.48
C ARG A 13 10.16 16.62 3.36
N LYS A 14 10.08 15.94 4.50
CA LYS A 14 9.94 14.48 4.59
C LYS A 14 8.60 13.98 4.04
N ILE A 15 7.53 14.68 4.39
CA ILE A 15 6.15 14.36 4.05
C ILE A 15 5.59 15.50 3.19
N PRO A 16 4.70 15.22 2.21
CA PRO A 16 4.11 16.28 1.40
C PRO A 16 3.42 17.34 2.26
N TYR A 17 3.56 18.61 1.89
CA TYR A 17 2.80 19.69 2.53
C TYR A 17 1.28 19.51 2.29
N PRO A 18 0.40 19.84 3.27
CA PRO A 18 0.68 20.34 4.63
C PRO A 18 0.90 19.26 5.69
N TYR A 19 0.97 17.99 5.28
CA TYR A 19 0.88 16.86 6.18
C TYR A 19 2.09 16.72 7.11
N LEU A 20 1.82 16.11 8.27
CA LEU A 20 2.78 15.84 9.32
C LEU A 20 3.14 14.35 9.41
N GLY A 21 2.34 13.46 8.85
CA GLY A 21 2.66 12.03 8.73
C GLY A 21 1.92 11.40 7.57
N ALA A 22 2.24 10.16 7.22
CA ALA A 22 1.59 9.47 6.10
C ALA A 22 1.13 8.05 6.45
N LEU A 23 -0.01 7.66 5.92
CA LEU A 23 -0.62 6.36 6.16
C LEU A 23 -1.17 5.77 4.86
N SER A 24 -1.00 4.47 4.69
CA SER A 24 -1.78 3.69 3.73
C SER A 24 -2.36 2.44 4.41
N ILE A 25 -3.47 1.94 3.88
CA ILE A 25 -4.04 0.66 4.27
C ILE A 25 -3.66 -0.34 3.19
N SER A 26 -2.89 -1.35 3.57
CA SER A 26 -2.61 -2.52 2.74
C SER A 26 -3.68 -3.57 3.03
N ASN A 27 -4.76 -3.54 2.24
CA ASN A 27 -5.86 -4.47 2.37
C ASN A 27 -5.66 -5.73 1.52
N ASP A 28 -5.71 -6.89 2.16
CA ASP A 28 -5.79 -8.20 1.52
C ASP A 28 -7.27 -8.57 1.30
N ILE A 29 -7.60 -9.05 0.11
CA ILE A 29 -8.99 -9.20 -0.38
C ILE A 29 -9.72 -10.44 0.17
N GLU A 30 -9.17 -11.09 1.20
CA GLU A 30 -9.73 -12.30 1.80
C GLU A 30 -11.17 -12.11 2.32
N LEU A 31 -12.01 -13.10 2.02
CA LEU A 31 -13.46 -13.17 2.27
C LEU A 31 -14.25 -11.95 1.78
N MET A 32 -13.71 -11.20 0.81
CA MET A 32 -14.37 -10.02 0.28
C MET A 32 -15.43 -10.41 -0.76
N ARG A 33 -16.67 -10.03 -0.48
CA ARG A 33 -17.77 -10.07 -1.45
C ARG A 33 -17.75 -8.84 -2.35
N MET A 34 -18.15 -9.01 -3.61
CA MET A 34 -18.10 -7.93 -4.59
C MET A 34 -19.03 -6.76 -4.20
N ASP A 35 -20.26 -7.06 -3.77
CA ASP A 35 -21.24 -6.04 -3.33
C ASP A 35 -20.70 -5.16 -2.19
N PHE A 36 -20.11 -5.80 -1.19
CA PHE A 36 -19.50 -5.11 -0.06
C PHE A 36 -18.23 -4.35 -0.46
N PHE A 37 -17.38 -4.94 -1.32
CA PHE A 37 -16.21 -4.25 -1.86
C PHE A 37 -16.58 -2.96 -2.57
N GLU A 38 -17.56 -3.01 -3.49
CA GLU A 38 -17.95 -1.84 -4.25
C GLU A 38 -18.45 -0.71 -3.33
N GLU A 39 -19.32 -1.06 -2.38
CA GLU A 39 -19.88 -0.11 -1.45
C GLU A 39 -18.83 0.46 -0.49
N LEU A 40 -17.92 -0.37 0.02
CA LEU A 40 -16.81 0.07 0.87
C LEU A 40 -15.86 0.99 0.11
N MET A 41 -15.47 0.63 -1.11
CA MET A 41 -14.56 1.44 -1.92
C MET A 41 -15.19 2.77 -2.32
N LYS A 42 -16.50 2.79 -2.60
CA LYS A 42 -17.26 4.03 -2.83
C LYS A 42 -17.31 4.92 -1.60
N PHE A 43 -17.58 4.34 -0.43
CA PHE A 43 -17.56 5.06 0.85
C PHE A 43 -16.18 5.66 1.15
N LEU A 44 -15.11 4.90 0.94
CA LEU A 44 -13.76 5.37 1.25
C LEU A 44 -13.22 6.41 0.25
N ASN A 45 -13.60 6.33 -1.03
CA ASN A 45 -12.90 7.06 -2.11
C ASN A 45 -13.72 8.15 -2.80
N THR A 46 -14.93 8.45 -2.34
CA THR A 46 -15.75 9.53 -2.92
C THR A 46 -16.14 10.56 -1.87
N ASN A 47 -16.74 11.66 -2.29
CA ASN A 47 -17.45 12.61 -1.41
C ASN A 47 -18.98 12.47 -1.52
N ARG A 48 -19.47 11.40 -2.17
CA ARG A 48 -20.89 11.18 -2.42
C ARG A 48 -21.53 10.42 -1.27
N LYS A 49 -22.85 10.53 -1.13
CA LYS A 49 -23.61 9.71 -0.20
C LYS A 49 -23.60 8.24 -0.65
N THR A 50 -23.41 7.32 0.29
CA THR A 50 -23.37 5.88 0.07
C THR A 50 -24.27 5.15 1.07
N LEU A 51 -24.37 3.82 0.99
CA LEU A 51 -25.12 3.00 1.95
C LEU A 51 -24.45 2.94 3.34
N LEU A 52 -23.14 3.21 3.42
CA LEU A 52 -22.35 3.24 4.67
C LEU A 52 -22.26 4.63 5.30
N GLY A 53 -22.65 5.69 4.58
CA GLY A 53 -22.62 7.07 5.08
C GLY A 53 -22.22 8.07 4.01
N ASP A 54 -21.77 9.24 4.43
CA ASP A 54 -21.15 10.20 3.51
C ASP A 54 -19.74 9.73 3.16
N GLY A 55 -19.40 9.78 1.86
CA GLY A 55 -18.09 9.38 1.38
C GLY A 55 -16.96 10.22 1.97
N LEU A 56 -15.80 9.58 2.18
CA LEU A 56 -14.68 10.13 2.95
C LEU A 56 -13.53 10.72 2.12
N ASN A 57 -13.46 10.41 0.82
CA ASN A 57 -12.42 10.87 -0.10
C ASN A 57 -10.97 10.63 0.40
N LEU A 58 -10.68 9.41 0.87
CA LEU A 58 -9.42 9.02 1.53
C LEU A 58 -8.33 8.41 0.63
N GLU A 59 -8.65 8.03 -0.61
CA GLU A 59 -7.72 7.35 -1.52
C GLU A 59 -7.20 5.99 -0.97
N VAL A 60 -8.11 5.13 -0.49
CA VAL A 60 -7.80 3.78 -0.02
C VAL A 60 -7.91 2.78 -1.17
N THR A 61 -6.91 1.92 -1.32
CA THR A 61 -6.86 0.84 -2.32
C THR A 61 -7.00 -0.55 -1.70
N SER A 62 -7.14 -1.55 -2.57
CA SER A 62 -7.15 -2.96 -2.17
C SER A 62 -6.29 -3.81 -3.08
N SER A 63 -5.98 -5.02 -2.63
CA SER A 63 -5.47 -6.08 -3.49
C SER A 63 -6.59 -6.83 -4.23
N LEU A 64 -6.17 -7.74 -5.11
CA LEU A 64 -7.04 -8.62 -5.89
C LEU A 64 -6.47 -10.04 -5.94
N PHE A 65 -7.40 -11.00 -5.88
CA PHE A 65 -7.20 -12.35 -6.33
C PHE A 65 -7.60 -12.48 -7.80
N PHE A 66 -6.68 -12.92 -8.65
CA PHE A 66 -7.03 -13.30 -10.02
C PHE A 66 -7.76 -14.63 -10.03
N PHE A 67 -7.45 -15.52 -9.10
CA PHE A 67 -8.04 -16.84 -8.97
C PHE A 67 -8.51 -17.08 -7.54
N SER A 68 -9.61 -17.78 -7.36
CA SER A 68 -9.93 -18.31 -6.03
C SER A 68 -10.59 -19.66 -6.20
N VAL A 69 -10.18 -20.60 -5.35
CA VAL A 69 -10.85 -21.90 -5.24
C VAL A 69 -12.04 -21.86 -4.28
N ASN A 70 -12.26 -20.73 -3.60
CA ASN A 70 -13.26 -20.52 -2.57
C ASN A 70 -14.36 -19.57 -3.08
N PRO A 71 -15.65 -19.94 -2.94
CA PRO A 71 -16.76 -19.20 -3.53
C PRO A 71 -17.07 -17.86 -2.83
N TYR A 72 -16.48 -17.62 -1.66
CA TYR A 72 -16.70 -16.41 -0.87
C TYR A 72 -15.83 -15.22 -1.30
N ASN A 73 -14.76 -15.48 -2.06
CA ASN A 73 -13.91 -14.46 -2.65
C ASN A 73 -14.37 -14.15 -4.07
N PHE A 74 -14.55 -12.88 -4.41
CA PHE A 74 -14.58 -12.54 -5.82
C PHE A 74 -13.16 -12.65 -6.40
N SER A 75 -13.07 -13.11 -7.64
CA SER A 75 -11.82 -13.22 -8.38
C SER A 75 -12.01 -12.84 -9.84
N TYR A 76 -10.92 -12.51 -10.53
CA TYR A 76 -10.96 -12.18 -11.96
C TYR A 76 -11.40 -13.37 -12.83
N PHE A 77 -10.92 -14.57 -12.51
CA PHE A 77 -11.28 -15.81 -13.18
C PHE A 77 -12.15 -16.67 -12.28
N SER A 78 -13.15 -17.33 -12.88
CA SER A 78 -14.02 -18.32 -12.21
C SER A 78 -13.50 -19.76 -12.36
N SER A 79 -12.49 -19.99 -13.20
CA SER A 79 -11.83 -21.28 -13.35
C SER A 79 -10.33 -21.12 -13.57
N GLY A 80 -9.58 -22.16 -13.19
CA GLY A 80 -8.14 -22.23 -13.34
C GLY A 80 -7.69 -23.10 -14.51
N TYR A 81 -6.45 -23.58 -14.45
CA TYR A 81 -5.87 -24.46 -15.46
C TYR A 81 -6.66 -25.77 -15.62
N PRO A 82 -6.83 -26.32 -16.85
CA PRO A 82 -6.25 -25.89 -18.13
C PRO A 82 -7.06 -24.83 -18.90
N LYS A 83 -8.22 -24.40 -18.39
CA LYS A 83 -9.11 -23.47 -19.09
C LYS A 83 -9.52 -22.32 -18.19
N PHE A 84 -8.89 -21.17 -18.40
CA PHE A 84 -9.16 -19.95 -17.66
C PHE A 84 -10.41 -19.23 -18.18
N THR A 85 -11.49 -19.23 -17.39
CA THR A 85 -12.75 -18.56 -17.73
C THR A 85 -12.84 -17.27 -16.92
N LYS A 86 -13.01 -16.12 -17.59
CA LYS A 86 -13.25 -14.83 -16.92
C LYS A 86 -14.53 -14.93 -16.09
N SER A 87 -14.50 -14.44 -14.85
CA SER A 87 -15.68 -14.41 -13.98
C SER A 87 -16.68 -13.34 -14.45
N GLN A 88 -17.89 -13.35 -13.89
CA GLN A 88 -18.87 -12.29 -14.10
C GLN A 88 -18.37 -10.90 -13.64
N TYR A 89 -17.35 -10.85 -12.78
CA TYR A 89 -16.78 -9.61 -12.25
C TYR A 89 -15.64 -9.04 -13.11
N ALA A 90 -15.12 -9.80 -14.09
CA ALA A 90 -13.90 -9.44 -14.83
C ALA A 90 -13.97 -8.05 -15.49
N SER A 91 -15.10 -7.69 -16.11
CA SER A 91 -15.26 -6.36 -16.72
C SER A 91 -15.17 -5.25 -15.68
N ARG A 92 -15.83 -5.43 -14.53
CA ARG A 92 -15.84 -4.44 -13.45
C ARG A 92 -14.47 -4.33 -12.77
N LEU A 93 -13.76 -5.45 -12.63
CA LEU A 93 -12.38 -5.47 -12.12
C LEU A 93 -11.40 -4.75 -13.05
N ASN A 94 -11.61 -4.77 -14.37
CA ASN A 94 -10.81 -3.97 -15.30
C ASN A 94 -10.93 -2.47 -15.00
N GLU A 95 -12.11 -1.99 -14.62
CA GLU A 95 -12.31 -0.58 -14.27
C GLU A 95 -11.52 -0.23 -12.99
N TYR A 96 -11.56 -1.07 -11.96
CA TYR A 96 -10.78 -0.84 -10.73
C TYR A 96 -9.27 -0.92 -10.92
N LEU A 97 -8.81 -1.82 -11.78
CA LEU A 97 -7.40 -1.93 -12.14
C LEU A 97 -6.93 -0.69 -12.92
N LYS A 98 -7.73 -0.22 -13.90
CA LYS A 98 -7.43 0.99 -14.67
C LYS A 98 -7.52 2.28 -13.83
N SER A 99 -8.46 2.34 -12.90
CA SER A 99 -8.62 3.47 -11.97
C SER A 99 -7.61 3.47 -10.82
N LYS A 100 -6.83 2.37 -10.67
CA LYS A 100 -5.86 2.14 -9.61
C LYS A 100 -6.48 2.02 -8.20
N LEU A 101 -7.78 1.76 -8.11
CA LEU A 101 -8.42 1.38 -6.84
C LEU A 101 -8.04 -0.04 -6.39
N ILE A 102 -7.59 -0.86 -7.33
CA ILE A 102 -6.81 -2.07 -7.07
C ILE A 102 -5.38 -1.82 -7.55
N ASP A 103 -4.41 -1.90 -6.63
CA ASP A 103 -2.99 -1.61 -6.91
C ASP A 103 -2.03 -2.74 -6.53
N THR A 104 -2.57 -3.85 -6.00
CA THR A 104 -1.78 -4.94 -5.44
C THR A 104 -2.24 -6.30 -5.97
N ASN A 105 -1.28 -7.10 -6.45
CA ASN A 105 -1.48 -8.53 -6.70
C ASN A 105 -1.27 -9.31 -5.40
N HIS A 106 -2.30 -10.02 -4.93
CA HIS A 106 -2.21 -10.83 -3.72
C HIS A 106 -2.05 -12.30 -4.11
N SER A 107 -0.79 -12.74 -4.21
CA SER A 107 -0.36 -14.12 -4.50
C SER A 107 -1.07 -14.78 -5.69
N TYR A 108 -1.56 -14.01 -6.67
CA TYR A 108 -2.49 -14.40 -7.74
C TYR A 108 -3.85 -14.94 -7.32
N GLY A 109 -4.01 -15.44 -6.10
CA GLY A 109 -5.23 -16.10 -5.70
C GLY A 109 -5.19 -16.75 -4.34
N ASP A 110 -6.38 -17.20 -3.94
CA ASP A 110 -6.59 -18.04 -2.78
C ASP A 110 -6.71 -19.50 -3.24
N PHE A 111 -5.75 -20.31 -2.79
CA PHE A 111 -5.66 -21.74 -3.03
C PHE A 111 -5.80 -22.55 -1.72
N ASP A 112 -6.30 -21.95 -0.65
CA ASP A 112 -6.41 -22.60 0.66
C ASP A 112 -7.17 -23.94 0.57
N GLY A 113 -6.63 -24.95 1.24
CA GLY A 113 -7.20 -26.29 1.34
C GLY A 113 -7.25 -27.11 0.05
N LYS A 114 -6.91 -26.54 -1.12
CA LYS A 114 -6.85 -27.27 -2.41
C LYS A 114 -5.49 -27.23 -3.09
N GLY A 115 -4.76 -26.14 -2.94
CA GLY A 115 -3.50 -25.88 -3.63
C GLY A 115 -3.67 -25.86 -5.15
N GLY A 116 -2.60 -26.27 -5.85
CA GLY A 116 -2.65 -26.49 -7.29
C GLY A 116 -2.30 -25.28 -8.15
N PHE A 117 -1.71 -24.23 -7.56
CA PHE A 117 -1.08 -23.20 -8.37
C PHE A 117 0.09 -23.79 -9.17
N ILE A 118 0.16 -23.35 -10.42
CA ILE A 118 1.25 -23.60 -11.37
C ILE A 118 1.51 -22.31 -12.14
N ARG A 119 2.70 -22.19 -12.74
CA ARG A 119 3.18 -21.00 -13.45
C ARG A 119 2.18 -20.44 -14.47
N GLU A 120 1.37 -21.27 -15.11
CA GLU A 120 0.34 -20.87 -16.09
C GLU A 120 -0.68 -19.88 -15.51
N TYR A 121 -0.99 -19.95 -14.21
CA TYR A 121 -1.84 -18.97 -13.53
C TYR A 121 -1.20 -17.58 -13.54
N ALA A 122 0.08 -17.49 -13.21
CA ALA A 122 0.86 -16.26 -13.24
C ALA A 122 0.94 -15.69 -14.67
N VAL A 123 1.24 -16.54 -15.66
CA VAL A 123 1.26 -16.17 -17.09
C VAL A 123 -0.08 -15.56 -17.50
N GLN A 124 -1.19 -16.22 -17.14
CA GLN A 124 -2.51 -15.75 -17.52
C GLN A 124 -2.90 -14.44 -16.83
N CYS A 125 -2.52 -14.25 -15.56
CA CYS A 125 -2.66 -12.97 -14.85
C CYS A 125 -1.96 -11.83 -15.60
N TYR A 126 -0.69 -12.01 -15.96
CA TYR A 126 0.07 -10.97 -16.65
C TYR A 126 -0.38 -10.75 -18.10
N ASN A 127 -0.88 -11.78 -18.79
CA ASN A 127 -1.50 -11.61 -20.11
C ASN A 127 -2.70 -10.66 -20.05
N ILE A 128 -3.57 -10.82 -19.06
CA ILE A 128 -4.71 -9.91 -18.88
C ILE A 128 -4.26 -8.50 -18.52
N LEU A 129 -3.30 -8.36 -17.59
CA LEU A 129 -2.80 -7.04 -17.20
C LEU A 129 -2.20 -6.30 -18.41
N ASN A 130 -1.49 -7.01 -19.29
CA ASN A 130 -0.99 -6.47 -20.55
C ASN A 130 -2.11 -6.14 -21.54
N GLU A 131 -3.12 -7.02 -21.70
CA GLU A 131 -4.30 -6.81 -22.56
C GLU A 131 -5.02 -5.50 -22.22
N ILE A 132 -5.13 -5.19 -20.92
CA ILE A 132 -5.85 -4.00 -20.44
C ILE A 132 -4.95 -2.77 -20.22
N GLY A 133 -3.63 -2.90 -20.45
CA GLY A 133 -2.65 -1.83 -20.28
C GLY A 133 -2.43 -1.39 -18.83
N VAL A 134 -2.44 -2.33 -17.88
CA VAL A 134 -2.26 -2.06 -16.44
C VAL A 134 -0.99 -2.72 -15.91
N GLU A 135 -0.25 -1.97 -15.10
CA GLU A 135 0.91 -2.47 -14.36
C GLU A 135 0.59 -2.52 -12.86
N LEU A 136 0.65 -3.72 -12.27
CA LEU A 136 0.58 -3.88 -10.81
C LEU A 136 2.01 -3.91 -10.28
N LYS A 137 2.36 -2.89 -9.52
CA LYS A 137 3.74 -2.68 -9.03
C LYS A 137 4.00 -3.36 -7.69
N ILE A 138 2.97 -3.96 -7.08
CA ILE A 138 3.03 -4.57 -5.76
C ILE A 138 2.59 -6.02 -5.84
N PHE A 139 3.40 -6.90 -5.24
CA PHE A 139 3.06 -8.30 -5.00
C PHE A 139 3.08 -8.60 -3.50
N THR A 140 2.15 -9.42 -3.02
CA THR A 140 2.05 -9.77 -1.60
C THR A 140 1.74 -11.25 -1.46
N ASN A 141 2.45 -11.96 -0.57
CA ASN A 141 2.12 -13.34 -0.20
C ASN A 141 0.72 -13.43 0.41
N HIS A 142 0.15 -14.63 0.37
CA HIS A 142 -1.12 -15.00 1.00
C HIS A 142 -0.87 -16.08 2.07
N GLY A 143 -1.76 -16.24 3.06
CA GLY A 143 -1.58 -17.25 4.11
C GLY A 143 -1.74 -18.69 3.59
N GLY A 144 -1.53 -19.70 4.43
CA GLY A 144 -1.84 -21.11 4.12
C GLY A 144 -0.71 -21.88 3.41
N GLU A 145 -0.50 -23.14 3.80
CA GLU A 145 0.59 -23.98 3.28
C GLU A 145 0.37 -24.44 1.82
N GLU A 146 -0.88 -24.39 1.37
CA GLU A 146 -1.28 -24.73 0.00
C GLU A 146 -0.91 -23.64 -1.02
N ASN A 147 -0.56 -22.44 -0.55
CA ASN A 147 -0.23 -21.29 -1.38
C ASN A 147 1.24 -21.31 -1.81
N ASN A 148 1.59 -22.32 -2.62
CA ASN A 148 2.95 -22.55 -3.07
C ASN A 148 3.53 -21.46 -3.99
N GLN A 149 2.67 -20.54 -4.42
CA GLN A 149 2.99 -19.35 -5.20
C GLN A 149 3.48 -18.17 -4.36
N ASN A 150 3.57 -18.31 -3.04
CA ASN A 150 4.28 -17.33 -2.24
C ASN A 150 5.78 -17.31 -2.58
N ILE A 151 6.41 -16.16 -2.33
CA ILE A 151 7.84 -15.93 -2.55
C ILE A 151 8.60 -15.74 -1.23
N GLY A 152 9.93 -15.81 -1.30
CA GLY A 152 10.82 -15.57 -0.18
C GLY A 152 11.02 -16.81 0.70
N LYS A 153 11.94 -16.72 1.66
CA LYS A 153 12.41 -17.87 2.47
C LYS A 153 11.62 -18.08 3.77
N ASP A 154 10.49 -17.41 3.92
CA ASP A 154 9.74 -17.40 5.18
C ASP A 154 9.09 -18.76 5.50
N ALA A 155 8.79 -19.58 4.50
CA ALA A 155 8.30 -20.94 4.68
C ALA A 155 8.74 -21.90 3.56
N LEU A 156 8.77 -23.21 3.85
CA LEU A 156 9.20 -24.26 2.91
C LEU A 156 8.30 -24.35 1.66
N TYR A 157 7.03 -23.98 1.80
CA TYR A 157 6.08 -23.99 0.68
C TYR A 157 6.17 -22.72 -0.18
N HIS A 158 6.99 -21.73 0.15
CA HIS A 158 7.18 -20.55 -0.70
C HIS A 158 8.08 -20.93 -1.88
N LEU A 159 7.44 -21.31 -3.00
CA LEU A 159 8.12 -21.84 -4.18
C LEU A 159 7.98 -20.93 -5.40
N GLY A 160 7.39 -19.75 -5.26
CA GLY A 160 7.15 -18.77 -6.33
C GLY A 160 8.43 -18.18 -6.94
N ASP A 161 9.52 -18.21 -6.19
CA ASP A 161 10.85 -17.73 -6.56
C ASP A 161 11.92 -18.84 -6.58
N VAL A 162 11.50 -20.11 -6.63
CA VAL A 162 12.40 -21.27 -6.78
C VAL A 162 12.38 -21.77 -8.22
N LYS A 163 13.48 -21.63 -8.98
CA LYS A 163 13.52 -21.83 -10.45
C LYS A 163 13.02 -23.20 -10.92
N GLU A 164 13.27 -24.25 -10.14
CA GLU A 164 12.91 -25.63 -10.46
C GLU A 164 11.44 -25.96 -10.13
N SER A 165 10.76 -25.08 -9.40
CA SER A 165 9.36 -25.28 -9.00
C SER A 165 8.40 -25.05 -10.16
N LYS A 166 7.32 -25.84 -10.18
CA LYS A 166 6.15 -25.57 -11.06
C LYS A 166 5.44 -24.26 -10.73
N ALA A 167 5.63 -23.73 -9.52
CA ALA A 167 5.06 -22.46 -9.08
C ALA A 167 5.94 -21.25 -9.42
N TYR A 168 7.14 -21.45 -10.00
CA TYR A 168 8.08 -20.37 -10.28
C TYR A 168 7.48 -19.28 -11.19
N HIS A 169 7.55 -18.02 -10.76
CA HIS A 169 7.06 -16.87 -11.51
C HIS A 169 7.77 -15.54 -11.18
N ALA A 170 8.81 -15.52 -10.34
CA ALA A 170 9.52 -14.30 -9.97
C ALA A 170 10.11 -13.54 -11.18
N ASP A 171 10.51 -14.25 -12.23
CA ASP A 171 10.93 -13.64 -13.51
C ASP A 171 9.79 -12.88 -14.20
N LEU A 172 8.55 -13.38 -14.10
CA LEU A 172 7.36 -12.71 -14.66
C LEU A 172 7.04 -11.44 -13.88
N MET A 173 7.18 -11.46 -12.55
CA MET A 173 7.04 -10.26 -11.72
C MET A 173 8.03 -9.16 -12.17
N LYS A 174 9.30 -9.54 -12.36
CA LYS A 174 10.35 -8.61 -12.80
C LYS A 174 10.06 -8.07 -14.20
N LYS A 175 9.65 -8.93 -15.13
CA LYS A 175 9.29 -8.55 -16.50
C LYS A 175 8.09 -7.60 -16.57
N HIS A 176 7.08 -7.80 -15.71
CA HIS A 176 5.91 -6.92 -15.59
C HIS A 176 6.24 -5.58 -14.93
N GLY A 177 7.41 -5.48 -14.30
CA GLY A 177 7.85 -4.30 -13.58
C GLY A 177 7.25 -4.18 -12.18
N VAL A 178 6.99 -5.30 -11.48
CA VAL A 178 6.75 -5.29 -10.03
C VAL A 178 7.96 -4.65 -9.34
N GLN A 179 7.71 -3.73 -8.41
CA GLN A 179 8.73 -2.96 -7.70
C GLN A 179 8.79 -3.34 -6.23
N TYR A 180 7.62 -3.56 -5.62
CA TYR A 180 7.47 -3.78 -4.20
C TYR A 180 6.90 -5.17 -3.93
N VAL A 181 7.48 -5.85 -2.94
CA VAL A 181 7.02 -7.17 -2.50
C VAL A 181 6.74 -7.17 -1.00
N TRP A 182 5.79 -7.98 -0.55
CA TRP A 182 5.61 -8.29 0.85
C TRP A 182 5.74 -9.79 1.07
N THR A 183 6.63 -10.15 2.00
CA THR A 183 6.77 -11.51 2.52
C THR A 183 6.45 -11.52 4.02
N ASP A 184 6.18 -12.69 4.57
CA ASP A 184 5.57 -12.88 5.89
C ASP A 184 6.39 -12.28 7.05
N SER A 185 7.73 -12.22 6.91
CA SER A 185 8.60 -11.61 7.91
C SER A 185 8.62 -10.07 7.88
N CYS A 186 8.06 -9.45 6.83
CA CYS A 186 7.96 -8.00 6.67
C CYS A 186 6.78 -7.42 7.47
N ILE A 187 6.69 -7.76 8.76
CA ILE A 187 5.66 -7.26 9.67
C ILE A 187 6.23 -6.51 10.87
N LEU A 188 5.48 -5.50 11.32
CA LEU A 188 5.63 -4.87 12.61
C LEU A 188 4.47 -5.31 13.51
N SER A 189 4.77 -6.17 14.48
CA SER A 189 3.83 -6.63 15.51
C SER A 189 4.40 -6.38 16.90
N GLU A 190 3.55 -6.12 17.89
CA GLU A 190 3.96 -6.22 19.29
C GLU A 190 4.41 -7.67 19.54
N LYS A 191 5.65 -7.87 20.01
CA LYS A 191 6.05 -9.18 20.53
C LYS A 191 5.21 -9.43 21.78
N LYS A 192 4.38 -10.47 21.78
CA LYS A 192 3.96 -11.06 23.06
C LYS A 192 5.24 -11.60 23.70
N GLU A 193 5.64 -11.02 24.83
CA GLU A 193 6.53 -11.71 25.75
C GLU A 193 5.87 -13.07 26.02
N ARG A 194 6.45 -14.14 25.46
CA ARG A 194 6.14 -15.47 25.93
C ARG A 194 6.61 -15.51 27.38
N PHE A 195 5.76 -16.03 28.27
CA PHE A 195 6.15 -16.46 29.61
C PHE A 195 7.50 -17.17 29.55
N ASN A 196 8.56 -16.45 29.91
CA ASN A 196 9.89 -16.98 30.14
C ASN A 196 10.38 -16.30 31.42
N TYR A 197 10.58 -17.10 32.45
CA TYR A 197 10.99 -16.73 33.81
C TYR A 197 12.42 -16.15 33.92
N PHE A 198 12.98 -15.61 32.83
CA PHE A 198 14.31 -15.03 32.83
C PHE A 198 14.27 -13.67 32.12
N PHE A 199 14.41 -12.61 32.93
CA PHE A 199 14.57 -11.23 32.50
C PHE A 199 15.81 -11.08 31.62
N ILE A 200 15.62 -11.16 30.30
CA ILE A 200 16.55 -10.58 29.34
C ILE A 200 15.98 -9.20 28.99
N PRO A 201 16.68 -8.10 29.30
CA PRO A 201 16.19 -6.76 28.99
C PRO A 201 15.95 -6.64 27.49
N LEU A 202 14.86 -5.96 27.11
CA LEU A 202 14.55 -5.59 25.74
C LEU A 202 15.81 -4.99 25.08
N LYS A 203 16.46 -5.76 24.20
CA LYS A 203 17.36 -5.15 23.21
C LYS A 203 16.49 -4.24 22.35
N ASN A 204 16.70 -2.93 22.49
CA ASN A 204 16.22 -1.87 21.60
C ASN A 204 16.14 -2.40 20.16
N SER A 205 14.92 -2.73 19.70
CA SER A 205 14.72 -3.09 18.31
C SER A 205 15.01 -1.83 17.51
N LYS A 206 16.14 -1.81 16.79
CA LYS A 206 16.48 -0.74 15.85
C LYS A 206 15.25 -0.43 14.98
N ARG A 207 15.00 0.86 14.71
CA ARG A 207 13.99 1.28 13.72
C ARG A 207 14.28 0.52 12.42
N LYS A 208 13.29 -0.21 11.89
CA LYS A 208 13.41 -0.98 10.63
C LYS A 208 12.80 -0.16 9.51
N ASN A 209 13.54 0.24 8.48
CA ASN A 209 13.03 1.08 7.39
C ASN A 209 11.74 0.50 6.76
N ILE A 210 10.82 1.34 6.26
CA ILE A 210 9.59 0.82 5.61
C ILE A 210 9.95 -0.01 4.41
N LEU A 211 10.92 0.47 3.63
CA LEU A 211 11.45 -0.19 2.46
C LEU A 211 12.84 -0.75 2.77
N GLU A 212 13.04 -2.02 2.44
CA GLU A 212 14.34 -2.70 2.53
C GLU A 212 14.55 -3.53 1.26
N ASP A 213 15.77 -3.51 0.71
CA ASP A 213 16.10 -4.37 -0.42
C ASP A 213 16.02 -5.84 0.02
N ILE A 214 15.38 -6.67 -0.78
CA ILE A 214 15.28 -8.12 -0.58
C ILE A 214 15.79 -8.84 -1.82
N GLU A 215 16.53 -9.92 -1.59
CA GLU A 215 16.94 -10.86 -2.62
C GLU A 215 16.14 -12.15 -2.45
N LEU A 216 15.42 -12.53 -3.51
CA LEU A 216 14.61 -13.74 -3.58
C LEU A 216 15.47 -14.99 -3.80
N GLN A 217 14.86 -16.17 -3.71
CA GLN A 217 15.54 -17.46 -3.81
C GLN A 217 16.24 -17.67 -5.17
N ASP A 218 15.73 -17.07 -6.25
CA ASP A 218 16.30 -17.13 -7.59
C ASP A 218 17.42 -16.10 -7.86
N GLY A 219 17.72 -15.24 -6.87
CA GLY A 219 18.68 -14.13 -6.94
C GLY A 219 18.10 -12.82 -7.50
N SER A 220 16.80 -12.77 -7.81
CA SER A 220 16.14 -11.52 -8.20
C SER A 220 16.02 -10.56 -7.02
N LYS A 221 16.09 -9.26 -7.29
CA LYS A 221 16.09 -8.20 -6.28
C LYS A 221 14.84 -7.34 -6.39
N PHE A 222 14.19 -7.11 -5.26
CA PHE A 222 13.02 -6.26 -5.12
C PHE A 222 13.17 -5.37 -3.88
N LYS A 223 12.24 -4.41 -3.71
CA LYS A 223 12.08 -3.71 -2.43
C LYS A 223 10.98 -4.40 -1.64
N SER A 224 11.31 -4.93 -0.47
CA SER A 224 10.31 -5.37 0.49
C SER A 224 9.70 -4.17 1.22
N PHE A 225 8.46 -4.29 1.70
CA PHE A 225 7.85 -3.26 2.55
C PHE A 225 7.24 -3.79 3.84
N ILE A 226 7.33 -3.02 4.92
CA ILE A 226 6.83 -3.44 6.25
C ILE A 226 5.37 -3.07 6.45
N ARG A 227 4.56 -4.05 6.85
CA ARG A 227 3.16 -3.91 7.23
C ARG A 227 2.99 -3.86 8.75
N PHE A 228 2.23 -2.90 9.28
CA PHE A 228 1.85 -2.80 10.70
C PHE A 228 0.64 -3.68 10.99
N ARG A 229 0.87 -4.73 11.77
CA ARG A 229 -0.15 -5.72 12.15
C ARG A 229 -0.78 -5.41 13.50
N SER A 230 0.05 -5.22 14.52
CA SER A 230 -0.30 -4.95 15.94
C SER A 230 -1.36 -5.82 16.65
N THR A 231 -1.97 -6.80 15.99
CA THR A 231 -2.99 -7.73 16.54
C THR A 231 -2.41 -9.05 17.07
N GLY A 232 -1.09 -9.13 17.25
CA GLY A 232 -0.41 -10.35 17.71
C GLY A 232 -0.46 -11.47 16.67
N LEU A 233 -0.92 -12.67 17.09
CA LEU A 233 -1.00 -13.87 16.24
C LEU A 233 -2.21 -13.89 15.31
N ASN A 234 -3.23 -13.05 15.56
CA ASN A 234 -4.42 -12.99 14.72
C ASN A 234 -4.20 -12.04 13.55
N ALA A 235 -4.60 -12.44 12.35
CA ALA A 235 -4.64 -11.54 11.21
C ALA A 235 -5.59 -10.36 11.53
N PRO A 236 -5.23 -9.11 11.17
CA PRO A 236 -6.13 -7.99 11.31
C PRO A 236 -7.37 -8.16 10.43
N ASN A 237 -8.48 -7.62 10.87
CA ASN A 237 -9.77 -7.59 10.19
C ASN A 237 -10.49 -6.26 10.48
N LEU A 238 -11.65 -6.04 9.86
CA LEU A 238 -12.37 -4.78 9.95
C LEU A 238 -12.64 -4.32 11.40
N SER A 239 -13.02 -5.24 12.30
CA SER A 239 -13.24 -4.91 13.73
C SER A 239 -11.99 -4.48 14.49
N SER A 240 -10.80 -4.84 13.98
CA SER A 240 -9.52 -4.59 14.65
C SER A 240 -8.87 -3.25 14.28
N LEU A 241 -9.37 -2.55 13.25
CA LEU A 241 -8.75 -1.32 12.76
C LEU A 241 -8.64 -0.24 13.84
N ASP A 242 -9.73 -0.01 14.60
CA ASP A 242 -9.72 0.94 15.73
C ASP A 242 -8.64 0.61 16.75
N TYR A 243 -8.50 -0.68 17.06
CA TYR A 243 -7.49 -1.16 17.99
C TYR A 243 -6.08 -0.90 17.47
N GLN A 244 -5.82 -1.17 16.19
CA GLN A 244 -4.52 -0.87 15.58
C GLN A 244 -4.20 0.63 15.63
N LEU A 245 -5.16 1.50 15.27
CA LEU A 245 -4.96 2.96 15.28
C LEU A 245 -4.69 3.49 16.70
N LYS A 246 -5.30 2.89 17.74
CA LYS A 246 -5.05 3.23 19.15
C LYS A 246 -3.66 2.81 19.65
N ARG A 247 -2.96 1.91 18.95
CA ARG A 247 -1.57 1.54 19.26
C ARG A 247 -0.55 2.55 18.74
N ILE A 248 -0.98 3.52 17.93
CA ILE A 248 -0.13 4.57 17.40
C ILE A 248 -0.09 5.72 18.41
N ASN A 249 1.10 6.09 18.87
CA ASN A 249 1.30 7.36 19.57
C ASN A 249 1.27 8.48 18.53
N TRP A 250 0.09 9.06 18.28
CA TRP A 250 -0.14 10.05 17.23
C TRP A 250 0.66 11.34 17.41
N GLU A 251 0.83 11.80 18.64
CA GLU A 251 1.64 12.99 18.93
C GLU A 251 3.10 12.78 18.48
N LYS A 252 3.69 11.65 18.88
CA LYS A 252 5.03 11.28 18.43
C LYS A 252 5.08 11.04 16.92
N PHE A 253 4.09 10.34 16.36
CA PHE A 253 4.02 10.03 14.93
C PHE A 253 4.05 11.30 14.07
N TYR A 254 3.29 12.33 14.45
CA TYR A 254 3.30 13.62 13.74
C TYR A 254 4.57 14.42 13.98
N THR A 255 5.10 14.40 15.21
CA THR A 255 6.33 15.14 15.56
C THR A 255 7.56 14.57 14.85
N GLU A 256 7.61 13.26 14.60
CA GLU A 256 8.73 12.59 13.93
C GLU A 256 8.59 12.52 12.39
N ASN A 257 7.47 13.01 11.86
CA ASN A 257 7.07 12.85 10.46
C ASN A 257 7.09 11.40 9.98
N ASP A 258 6.52 10.52 10.80
CA ASP A 258 6.55 9.09 10.57
C ASP A 258 5.57 8.65 9.48
N VAL A 259 5.84 7.46 8.96
CA VAL A 259 4.99 6.78 7.99
C VAL A 259 4.60 5.39 8.47
N ILE A 260 3.40 4.96 8.12
CA ILE A 260 2.87 3.64 8.49
C ILE A 260 2.04 3.03 7.36
N ILE A 261 2.13 1.70 7.22
CA ILE A 261 1.27 0.91 6.33
C ILE A 261 0.49 -0.03 7.21
N ILE A 262 -0.82 0.15 7.33
CA ILE A 262 -1.69 -0.69 8.16
C ILE A 262 -2.08 -1.95 7.39
N TYR A 263 -1.82 -3.12 7.95
CA TYR A 263 -2.31 -4.39 7.40
C TYR A 263 -3.78 -4.61 7.77
N GLN A 264 -4.61 -4.98 6.78
CA GLN A 264 -6.02 -5.30 6.98
C GLN A 264 -6.54 -6.43 6.09
N HIS A 265 -7.59 -7.10 6.59
CA HIS A 265 -8.55 -7.89 5.79
C HIS A 265 -9.94 -7.29 6.00
N MET A 266 -10.29 -6.28 5.21
CA MET A 266 -11.57 -5.57 5.35
C MET A 266 -12.77 -6.43 4.92
N GLY A 267 -12.53 -7.48 4.13
CA GLY A 267 -13.53 -8.50 3.78
C GLY A 267 -13.92 -9.40 4.96
N VAL A 268 -13.14 -9.36 6.05
CA VAL A 268 -13.42 -10.08 7.29
C VAL A 268 -13.95 -9.09 8.32
N LEU A 269 -15.15 -9.35 8.83
CA LEU A 269 -15.79 -8.52 9.85
C LEU A 269 -15.09 -8.69 11.19
N ASN A 270 -14.99 -9.95 11.63
CA ASN A 270 -14.32 -10.37 12.86
C ASN A 270 -13.92 -11.85 12.78
N LYS A 271 -13.21 -12.31 13.81
CA LYS A 271 -12.87 -13.73 14.01
C LYS A 271 -13.39 -14.18 15.37
N LEU A 272 -14.32 -15.13 15.40
CA LEU A 272 -14.92 -15.68 16.62
C LEU A 272 -14.78 -17.21 16.59
N GLY A 273 -14.31 -17.81 17.69
CA GLY A 273 -14.17 -19.26 17.79
C GLY A 273 -13.16 -19.91 16.83
N GLY A 274 -12.31 -19.12 16.17
CA GLY A 274 -11.38 -19.61 15.14
C GLY A 274 -11.89 -19.44 13.71
N GLU A 275 -13.18 -19.10 13.54
CA GLU A 275 -13.82 -18.87 12.25
C GLU A 275 -13.82 -17.40 11.87
N CYS A 276 -13.60 -17.12 10.58
CA CYS A 276 -13.68 -15.77 10.03
C CYS A 276 -15.10 -15.51 9.52
N TYR A 277 -15.67 -14.37 9.92
CA TYR A 277 -17.00 -13.94 9.49
C TYR A 277 -16.85 -12.91 8.37
N PRO A 278 -17.38 -13.16 7.16
CA PRO A 278 -17.32 -12.18 6.08
C PRO A 278 -18.03 -10.88 6.43
N SER A 279 -17.53 -9.76 5.94
CA SER A 279 -18.17 -8.46 6.05
C SER A 279 -19.31 -8.32 5.05
N THR A 280 -20.45 -7.78 5.51
CA THR A 280 -21.54 -7.32 4.65
C THR A 280 -21.93 -5.88 4.96
N ILE A 281 -22.66 -5.25 4.04
CA ILE A 281 -23.16 -3.88 4.22
C ILE A 281 -24.04 -3.80 5.47
N ASP A 282 -24.92 -4.79 5.68
CA ASP A 282 -25.84 -4.80 6.83
C ASP A 282 -25.10 -5.00 8.15
N ASP A 283 -24.08 -5.85 8.19
CA ASP A 283 -23.25 -6.04 9.40
C ASP A 283 -22.58 -4.74 9.83
N VAL A 284 -21.98 -4.03 8.87
CA VAL A 284 -21.30 -2.76 9.12
C VAL A 284 -22.29 -1.69 9.58
N LYS A 285 -23.47 -1.62 8.94
CA LYS A 285 -24.55 -0.68 9.32
C LYS A 285 -25.18 -0.96 10.67
N ARG A 286 -25.11 -2.20 11.18
CA ARG A 286 -25.62 -2.53 12.51
C ARG A 286 -24.77 -1.95 13.64
N ARG A 287 -23.45 -1.79 13.43
CA ARG A 287 -22.50 -1.28 14.43
C ARG A 287 -21.49 -0.28 13.81
N PRO A 288 -21.95 0.82 13.21
CA PRO A 288 -21.06 1.76 12.49
C PRO A 288 -20.03 2.42 13.43
N GLU A 289 -20.33 2.53 14.73
CA GLU A 289 -19.41 3.04 15.74
C GLU A 289 -18.20 2.13 16.00
N ILE A 290 -18.27 0.87 15.60
CA ILE A 290 -17.15 -0.07 15.59
C ILE A 290 -16.44 -0.01 14.24
N TYR A 291 -17.19 -0.23 13.16
CA TYR A 291 -16.60 -0.55 11.85
C TYR A 291 -16.26 0.69 11.01
N LEU A 292 -16.99 1.80 11.17
CA LEU A 292 -16.79 3.01 10.39
C LEU A 292 -16.05 4.12 11.15
N ARG A 293 -16.16 4.14 12.48
CA ARG A 293 -15.49 5.13 13.35
C ARG A 293 -13.99 5.31 13.07
N PRO A 294 -13.20 4.24 12.81
CA PRO A 294 -11.78 4.40 12.49
C PRO A 294 -11.54 5.18 11.20
N PHE A 295 -12.36 4.96 10.17
CA PHE A 295 -12.26 5.69 8.91
C PHE A 295 -12.68 7.16 9.06
N TYR A 296 -13.69 7.45 9.88
CA TYR A 296 -14.04 8.84 10.21
C TYR A 296 -12.91 9.57 10.95
N PHE A 297 -12.20 8.89 11.86
CA PHE A 297 -10.99 9.44 12.48
C PHE A 297 -9.91 9.76 11.43
N LEU A 298 -9.62 8.80 10.54
CA LEU A 298 -8.66 8.98 9.46
C LEU A 298 -9.03 10.15 8.53
N ALA A 299 -10.30 10.25 8.13
CA ALA A 299 -10.81 11.34 7.31
C ALA A 299 -10.70 12.71 8.00
N LYS A 300 -10.95 12.76 9.30
CA LYS A 300 -10.77 13.98 10.09
C LYS A 300 -9.30 14.44 10.08
N GLU A 301 -8.35 13.54 10.39
CA GLU A 301 -6.92 13.89 10.41
C GLU A 301 -6.41 14.28 9.01
N ASN A 302 -6.94 13.66 7.96
CA ASN A 302 -6.62 14.03 6.58
C ASN A 302 -7.16 15.42 6.22
N LYS A 303 -8.44 15.70 6.50
CA LYS A 303 -9.07 17.01 6.25
C LYS A 303 -8.41 18.14 7.04
N MET A 304 -7.91 17.85 8.23
CA MET A 304 -7.13 18.81 9.04
C MET A 304 -5.72 19.06 8.50
N GLY A 305 -5.30 18.38 7.44
CA GLY A 305 -3.96 18.50 6.88
C GLY A 305 -2.87 17.89 7.77
N LYS A 306 -3.21 17.01 8.71
CA LYS A 306 -2.23 16.36 9.59
C LYS A 306 -1.72 15.05 9.03
N LEU A 307 -2.62 14.24 8.45
CA LEU A 307 -2.29 12.89 7.97
C LEU A 307 -2.53 12.79 6.47
N TRP A 308 -1.47 12.52 5.71
CA TRP A 308 -1.62 12.15 4.31
C TRP A 308 -2.09 10.71 4.22
N ILE A 309 -3.26 10.49 3.64
CA ILE A 309 -3.77 9.14 3.32
C ILE A 309 -3.71 8.96 1.82
N SER A 310 -3.20 7.82 1.39
CA SER A 310 -2.90 7.54 -0.01
C SER A 310 -2.99 6.05 -0.30
N SER A 311 -3.10 5.72 -1.60
CA SER A 311 -2.95 4.32 -2.03
C SER A 311 -1.61 3.73 -1.62
N LEU A 312 -1.56 2.41 -1.51
CA LEU A 312 -0.35 1.71 -1.10
C LEU A 312 0.78 1.99 -2.09
N TYR A 313 0.52 1.87 -3.39
CA TYR A 313 1.54 2.14 -4.41
C TYR A 313 2.06 3.57 -4.36
N LYS A 314 1.19 4.58 -4.23
CA LYS A 314 1.61 5.97 -4.25
C LYS A 314 2.43 6.33 -3.00
N LEU A 315 2.09 5.76 -1.85
CA LEU A 315 2.90 5.93 -0.64
C LEU A 315 4.27 5.26 -0.78
N LEU A 316 4.33 4.00 -1.22
CA LEU A 316 5.59 3.27 -1.42
C LEU A 316 6.48 3.98 -2.45
N ASN A 317 5.91 4.40 -3.57
CA ASN A 317 6.61 5.15 -4.62
C ASN A 317 7.14 6.50 -4.10
N TYR A 318 6.36 7.21 -3.28
CA TYR A 318 6.82 8.44 -2.65
C TYR A 318 8.01 8.19 -1.71
N ILE A 319 7.94 7.17 -0.85
CA ILE A 319 9.03 6.81 0.07
C ILE A 319 10.31 6.47 -0.73
N ASP A 320 10.18 5.69 -1.81
CA ASP A 320 11.34 5.35 -2.63
C ASP A 320 11.90 6.58 -3.37
N MET A 321 11.03 7.41 -3.92
CA MET A 321 11.41 8.68 -4.57
C MET A 321 12.16 9.60 -3.62
N ILE A 322 11.59 9.93 -2.45
CA ILE A 322 12.14 10.94 -1.54
C ILE A 322 13.49 10.52 -0.93
N ASN A 323 13.75 9.22 -0.80
CA ASN A 323 15.04 8.70 -0.33
C ASN A 323 16.15 8.78 -1.40
N ASN A 324 15.78 8.95 -2.66
CA ASN A 324 16.69 8.89 -3.81
C ASN A 324 16.74 10.18 -4.63
N VAL A 325 15.90 11.18 -4.32
CA VAL A 325 15.94 12.52 -4.91
C VAL A 325 16.98 13.40 -4.22
N GLU A 326 17.69 14.19 -5.03
CA GLU A 326 18.54 15.28 -4.58
C GLU A 326 18.09 16.60 -5.20
N ILE A 327 18.31 17.71 -4.47
CA ILE A 327 17.98 19.05 -4.92
C ILE A 327 19.27 19.87 -5.03
N ASN A 328 19.59 20.28 -6.25
CA ASN A 328 20.69 21.17 -6.54
C ASN A 328 20.16 22.60 -6.72
N TYR A 329 20.56 23.50 -5.83
CA TYR A 329 20.12 24.90 -5.85
C TYR A 329 21.22 25.82 -6.38
N ASN A 330 20.96 26.45 -7.54
CA ASN A 330 21.83 27.47 -8.10
C ASN A 330 21.45 28.84 -7.52
N ILE A 331 22.29 29.34 -6.60
CA ILE A 331 22.08 30.62 -5.89
C ILE A 331 22.04 31.83 -6.84
N LYS A 332 22.84 31.81 -7.93
CA LYS A 332 22.95 32.95 -8.85
C LYS A 332 21.69 33.10 -9.71
N GLU A 333 21.15 31.98 -10.16
CA GLU A 333 19.95 31.95 -11.03
C GLU A 333 18.64 31.80 -10.26
N ASN A 334 18.72 31.50 -8.95
CA ASN A 334 17.59 31.10 -8.09
C ASN A 334 16.80 29.91 -8.66
N ILE A 335 17.51 28.94 -9.24
CA ILE A 335 16.93 27.75 -9.88
C ILE A 335 17.17 26.52 -9.02
N TYR A 336 16.11 25.74 -8.79
CA TYR A 336 16.16 24.45 -8.14
C TYR A 336 16.11 23.34 -9.18
N ARG A 337 17.07 22.43 -9.17
CA ARG A 337 17.13 21.28 -10.07
C ARG A 337 16.94 20.01 -9.26
N ILE A 338 15.95 19.22 -9.65
CA ILE A 338 15.70 17.88 -9.12
C ILE A 338 16.62 16.92 -9.86
N GLU A 339 17.40 16.17 -9.10
CA GLU A 339 18.26 15.10 -9.57
C GLU A 339 17.72 13.77 -9.06
N TYR A 340 17.64 12.80 -9.96
CA TYR A 340 17.20 11.43 -9.67
C TYR A 340 17.96 10.47 -10.58
N MET A 341 18.41 9.35 -10.03
CA MET A 341 19.35 8.44 -10.72
C MET A 341 18.78 7.87 -12.02
N ASN A 342 17.47 7.60 -12.04
CA ASN A 342 16.81 7.01 -13.21
C ASN A 342 16.07 8.07 -14.02
N ASP A 343 15.88 7.76 -15.30
CA ASP A 343 15.07 8.59 -16.18
C ASP A 343 13.59 8.47 -15.84
N VAL A 344 12.94 9.63 -15.70
CA VAL A 344 11.52 9.74 -15.37
C VAL A 344 10.78 10.31 -16.58
N GLU A 345 9.98 9.48 -17.24
CA GLU A 345 9.22 9.86 -18.43
C GLU A 345 8.16 10.95 -18.14
N LYS A 346 7.44 10.81 -17.01
CA LYS A 346 6.36 11.71 -16.59
C LYS A 346 6.67 12.35 -15.23
N PRO A 347 7.62 13.32 -15.16
CA PRO A 347 8.11 13.88 -13.91
C PRO A 347 7.03 14.57 -13.07
N GLU A 348 6.04 15.20 -13.71
CA GLU A 348 4.89 15.79 -13.03
C GLU A 348 3.98 14.76 -12.33
N ILE A 349 4.06 13.49 -12.73
CA ILE A 349 3.33 12.40 -12.08
C ILE A 349 4.20 11.74 -11.02
N PHE A 350 5.47 11.50 -11.34
CA PHE A 350 6.41 10.81 -10.47
C PHE A 350 6.77 11.63 -9.23
N PHE A 351 7.03 12.94 -9.39
CA PHE A 351 7.46 13.81 -8.29
C PHE A 351 6.30 14.40 -7.46
N GLN A 352 5.06 13.92 -7.62
CA GLN A 352 3.94 14.45 -6.85
C GLN A 352 4.18 14.38 -5.34
N GLY A 353 3.84 15.46 -4.64
CA GLY A 353 4.05 15.60 -3.20
C GLY A 353 5.48 15.99 -2.81
N LEU A 354 6.46 15.91 -3.72
CA LEU A 354 7.82 16.40 -3.46
C LEU A 354 7.75 17.87 -3.06
N THR A 355 8.24 18.17 -1.86
CA THR A 355 8.12 19.48 -1.24
C THR A 355 9.52 20.01 -0.93
N VAL A 356 9.85 21.18 -1.49
CA VAL A 356 11.16 21.80 -1.43
C VAL A 356 11.06 23.10 -0.63
N TYR A 357 11.90 23.27 0.38
CA TYR A 357 12.03 24.51 1.14
C TYR A 357 12.68 25.60 0.28
N VAL A 358 12.10 26.79 0.31
CA VAL A 358 12.50 27.91 -0.55
C VAL A 358 12.54 29.23 0.22
N ASN A 359 13.25 30.21 -0.34
CA ASN A 359 13.08 31.59 0.07
C ASN A 359 11.95 32.22 -0.76
N PRO A 360 10.82 32.63 -0.14
CA PRO A 360 9.66 33.14 -0.87
C PRO A 360 9.88 34.52 -1.50
N GLN A 361 10.98 35.22 -1.18
CA GLN A 361 11.26 36.58 -1.67
C GLN A 361 11.91 36.62 -3.06
N LYS A 362 12.24 35.46 -3.66
CA LYS A 362 12.94 35.39 -4.95
C LYS A 362 12.11 34.64 -6.01
N PRO A 363 12.15 35.06 -7.29
CA PRO A 363 11.47 34.35 -8.39
C PRO A 363 11.97 32.91 -8.50
N LEU A 364 11.07 31.93 -8.38
CA LEU A 364 11.43 30.52 -8.28
C LEU A 364 11.18 29.77 -9.58
N LYS A 365 12.12 28.89 -9.96
CA LYS A 365 11.88 27.86 -10.97
C LYS A 365 12.39 26.51 -10.50
N ILE A 366 11.64 25.45 -10.80
CA ILE A 366 12.01 24.06 -10.52
C ILE A 366 12.15 23.32 -11.85
N TYR A 367 13.27 22.64 -12.05
CA TYR A 367 13.51 21.82 -13.22
C TYR A 367 13.80 20.37 -12.83
N TYR A 368 13.34 19.44 -13.67
CA TYR A 368 13.93 18.10 -13.75
C TYR A 368 14.55 17.96 -15.14
N LYS A 369 15.87 17.73 -15.19
CA LYS A 369 16.66 17.86 -16.43
C LYS A 369 16.38 19.22 -17.11
N ASN A 370 15.87 19.19 -18.33
CA ASN A 370 15.55 20.39 -19.13
C ASN A 370 14.07 20.81 -19.05
N LYS A 371 13.24 20.11 -18.27
CA LYS A 371 11.81 20.37 -18.17
C LYS A 371 11.49 21.16 -16.90
N GLU A 372 10.90 22.34 -17.08
CA GLU A 372 10.34 23.12 -15.98
C GLU A 372 9.10 22.42 -15.43
N LEU A 373 9.02 22.29 -14.11
CA LEU A 373 7.90 21.64 -13.43
C LEU A 373 6.97 22.68 -12.82
N PHE A 374 5.67 22.44 -12.94
CA PHE A 374 4.66 23.21 -12.24
C PHE A 374 4.67 22.87 -10.75
N PHE A 375 4.54 23.89 -9.90
CA PHE A 375 4.49 23.77 -8.45
C PHE A 375 3.44 24.70 -7.86
N SER A 376 2.96 24.34 -6.67
CA SER A 376 2.17 25.22 -5.80
C SER A 376 3.07 25.85 -4.75
N ILE A 377 2.82 27.13 -4.43
CA ILE A 377 3.49 27.81 -3.32
C ILE A 377 2.73 27.50 -2.03
N ASN A 378 3.46 27.08 -1.01
CA ASN A 378 2.91 26.77 0.30
C ASN A 378 3.15 27.92 1.27
N GLY A 379 2.27 28.05 2.26
CA GLY A 379 2.51 28.90 3.41
C GLY A 379 3.64 28.37 4.30
N PRO A 380 3.97 29.08 5.40
CA PRO A 380 4.92 28.57 6.37
C PRO A 380 4.40 27.26 6.99
N ASP A 381 5.31 26.33 7.24
CA ASP A 381 5.04 25.10 7.98
C ASP A 381 5.12 25.32 9.51
N GLU A 382 5.04 24.24 10.29
CA GLU A 382 5.14 24.26 11.75
C GLU A 382 6.48 24.82 12.29
N THR A 383 7.50 24.93 11.43
CA THR A 383 8.82 25.52 11.74
C THR A 383 8.96 26.94 11.23
N GLY A 384 7.93 27.50 10.59
CA GLY A 384 7.94 28.82 9.97
C GLY A 384 8.58 28.87 8.58
N LYS A 385 8.94 27.72 7.99
CA LYS A 385 9.63 27.66 6.68
C LYS A 385 8.62 27.62 5.54
N TYR A 386 8.90 28.39 4.50
CA TYR A 386 8.14 28.36 3.26
C TYR A 386 8.65 27.25 2.35
N SER A 387 7.73 26.70 1.54
CA SER A 387 8.05 25.64 0.61
C SER A 387 7.23 25.76 -0.67
N VAL A 388 7.61 24.97 -1.66
CA VAL A 388 6.80 24.69 -2.84
C VAL A 388 6.63 23.19 -2.99
N SER A 389 5.51 22.77 -3.57
CA SER A 389 5.23 21.35 -3.80
C SER A 389 4.85 21.10 -5.24
N ILE A 390 5.34 19.98 -5.78
CA ILE A 390 4.72 19.39 -6.97
C ILE A 390 3.33 18.88 -6.56
N PRO A 391 2.22 19.35 -7.17
CA PRO A 391 0.89 19.09 -6.63
C PRO A 391 0.54 17.60 -6.57
N LEU A 392 -0.08 17.19 -5.46
CA LEU A 392 -0.70 15.87 -5.36
C LEU A 392 -1.98 15.84 -6.22
N LYS A 393 -2.12 14.80 -7.04
CA LYS A 393 -3.34 14.47 -7.76
C LYS A 393 -4.04 13.33 -7.04
N THR A 394 -5.33 13.48 -6.82
CA THR A 394 -6.19 12.41 -6.32
C THR A 394 -6.57 11.46 -7.44
N PHE A 395 -7.03 10.27 -7.11
CA PHE A 395 -7.75 9.45 -8.07
C PHE A 395 -9.00 10.19 -8.59
N GLY A 396 -9.38 9.88 -9.83
CA GLY A 396 -10.66 10.31 -10.37
C GLY A 396 -11.80 9.53 -9.70
N ASP A 397 -12.96 10.18 -9.59
CA ASP A 397 -14.18 9.51 -9.14
C ASP A 397 -14.73 8.63 -10.27
N ILE A 398 -14.87 7.33 -10.02
CA ILE A 398 -15.42 6.35 -10.97
C ILE A 398 -16.84 5.88 -10.61
N TRP A 399 -17.46 6.53 -9.60
CA TRP A 399 -18.76 6.16 -9.05
C TRP A 399 -19.90 7.06 -9.51
#